data_AF-A0A812GD73-F1
#
_entry.id   AF-A0A812GD73-F1
#
_cell.length_a   1.000
_cell.length_b   1.000
_cell.length_c   1.000
_cell.angle_alpha   90.00
_cell.angle_beta   90.00
_cell.angle_gamma   90.00
#
_symmetry.space_group_name_H-M   'P 1'
#
loop_
_entity.id
_entity.type
_entity.pdbx_description
1 polymer ?
#
loop_
_entity_poly.entity_id
_entity_poly.type
_entity_poly.pdbx_seq_one_letter_code
_entity_poly.pdbx_strand_id
1 'polypeptide(L)'
;MAAFVVLSEASMLAFADMSIHVMFVFLLDLPIVVFFWVFFFGQHLTFGVWGPNMWLDRLCVDQTNAKTKAEGIAGLPTIVVNSSELLVLWDKSYYQRLWCNFELSIFFKGNGLKNLRLMPLWLTPWLLTTMLLSYFSARLVAVFTESDPRHQ
;
A
#
# COMPACT_ATOMS: atom_id res chain seq x y z
N MET A 1 27.82 -10.79 -3.79
CA MET A 1 27.37 -12.18 -4.00
C MET A 1 27.82 -13.11 -2.87
N ALA A 2 29.11 -13.20 -2.54
CA ALA A 2 29.60 -14.09 -1.47
C ALA A 2 28.94 -13.86 -0.09
N ALA A 3 28.74 -12.60 0.33
CA ALA A 3 28.10 -12.30 1.62
C ALA A 3 26.63 -12.76 1.70
N PHE A 4 25.88 -12.71 0.59
CA PHE A 4 24.49 -13.16 0.55
C PHE A 4 24.40 -14.69 0.61
N VAL A 5 25.34 -15.38 -0.05
CA VAL A 5 25.45 -16.84 0.00
C VAL A 5 25.85 -17.31 1.39
N VAL A 6 26.83 -16.67 2.04
CA VAL A 6 27.25 -17.00 3.41
C VAL A 6 26.13 -16.72 4.42
N LEU A 7 25.39 -15.62 4.25
CA LEU A 7 24.23 -15.31 5.09
C LEU A 7 23.10 -16.32 4.89
N SER A 8 22.86 -16.74 3.65
CA SER A 8 21.90 -17.79 3.30
C SER A 8 22.28 -19.14 3.90
N GLU A 9 23.52 -19.58 3.77
CA GLU A 9 24.04 -20.84 4.33
C GLU A 9 23.99 -20.83 5.86
N ALA A 10 24.42 -19.73 6.50
CA ALA A 10 24.35 -19.56 7.95
C ALA A 10 22.90 -19.53 8.46
N SER A 11 21.98 -18.93 7.70
CA SER A 11 20.56 -18.96 8.02
C SER A 11 20.00 -20.38 7.93
N MET A 12 20.28 -21.12 6.85
CA MET A 12 19.84 -22.50 6.66
C MET A 12 20.35 -23.43 7.76
N LEU A 13 21.59 -23.24 8.23
CA LEU A 13 22.15 -24.00 9.36
C LEU A 13 21.51 -23.62 10.70
N ALA A 14 21.17 -22.35 10.92
CA ALA A 14 20.44 -21.92 12.12
C ALA A 14 18.97 -22.39 12.13
N PHE A 15 18.37 -22.60 10.97
CA PHE A 15 17.00 -23.13 10.82
C PHE A 15 16.93 -24.66 10.82
N ALA A 16 18.06 -25.38 10.68
CA ALA A 16 18.08 -26.84 10.53
C ALA A 16 17.65 -27.61 11.79
N ASP A 17 17.92 -27.07 12.99
CA ASP A 17 17.56 -27.69 14.28
C ASP A 17 16.31 -27.06 14.93
N MET A 18 15.67 -26.11 14.24
CA MET A 18 14.58 -25.33 14.81
C MET A 18 13.25 -26.07 14.63
N SER A 19 12.47 -26.19 15.71
CA SER A 19 11.12 -26.77 15.64
C SER A 19 10.29 -26.08 14.55
N ILE A 20 9.54 -26.86 13.78
CA ILE A 20 8.68 -26.40 12.69
C ILE A 20 7.84 -25.19 13.12
N HIS A 21 7.31 -25.19 14.35
CA HIS A 21 6.56 -24.09 14.94
C HIS A 21 7.32 -22.77 14.95
N VAL A 22 8.58 -22.80 15.36
CA VAL A 22 9.41 -21.60 15.47
C VAL A 22 9.75 -21.08 14.07
N MET A 23 9.93 -21.97 13.08
CA MET A 23 10.08 -21.57 11.68
C MET A 23 8.83 -20.84 11.15
N PHE A 24 7.62 -21.35 11.42
CA PHE A 24 6.37 -20.69 11.03
C PHE A 24 6.19 -19.31 11.67
N VAL A 25 6.55 -19.16 12.95
CA VAL A 25 6.49 -17.87 13.66
C VAL A 25 7.38 -16.82 13.00
N PHE A 26 8.62 -17.17 12.67
CA PHE A 26 9.56 -16.21 12.10
C PHE A 26 9.31 -15.92 10.61
N LEU A 27 8.97 -16.93 9.82
CA LEU A 27 8.83 -16.77 8.36
C LEU A 27 7.45 -16.28 7.93
N LEU A 28 6.40 -16.52 8.72
CA LEU A 28 5.02 -16.17 8.34
C LEU A 28 4.37 -15.22 9.33
N ASP A 29 4.28 -15.59 10.62
CA ASP A 29 3.51 -14.80 11.58
C ASP A 29 4.11 -13.40 11.80
N LEU A 30 5.43 -13.33 12.03
CA LEU A 30 6.13 -12.07 12.29
C LEU A 30 6.00 -11.09 11.10
N PRO A 31 6.34 -11.44 9.84
CA PRO A 31 6.22 -10.51 8.71
C PRO A 31 4.79 -10.00 8.51
N ILE A 32 3.78 -10.86 8.72
CA ILE A 32 2.37 -10.49 8.57
C ILE A 32 1.95 -9.52 9.67
N VAL A 33 2.31 -9.78 10.92
CA VAL A 33 2.03 -8.88 12.04
C VAL A 33 2.71 -7.53 11.81
N VAL A 34 3.99 -7.53 11.40
CA VAL A 34 4.72 -6.31 11.09
C VAL A 34 4.06 -5.55 9.93
N PHE A 35 3.66 -6.25 8.86
CA PHE A 35 2.96 -5.63 7.73
C PHE A 35 1.67 -4.94 8.19
N PHE A 36 0.79 -5.62 8.92
CA PHE A 36 -0.46 -5.02 9.37
C PHE A 36 -0.24 -3.89 10.38
N TRP A 37 0.74 -4.04 11.26
CA TRP A 37 1.13 -2.97 12.19
C TRP A 37 1.56 -1.71 11.45
N VAL A 38 2.45 -1.84 10.47
CA VAL A 38 2.91 -0.71 9.64
C VAL A 38 1.78 -0.18 8.76
N PHE A 39 0.93 -1.04 8.21
CA PHE A 39 -0.18 -0.64 7.35
C PHE A 39 -1.19 0.25 8.10
N PHE A 40 -1.57 -0.10 9.34
CA PHE A 40 -2.53 0.69 10.11
C PHE A 40 -1.89 1.86 10.86
N PHE A 41 -0.68 1.69 11.40
CA PHE A 41 -0.08 2.68 12.29
C PHE A 41 1.12 3.43 11.69
N GLY A 42 1.62 3.03 10.52
CA GLY A 42 2.80 3.64 9.89
C GLY A 42 2.65 5.14 9.64
N GLN A 43 1.45 5.58 9.29
CA GLN A 43 1.09 7.00 9.15
C GLN A 43 1.23 7.80 10.46
N HIS A 44 0.93 7.19 11.61
CA HIS A 44 1.10 7.83 12.92
C HIS A 44 2.56 7.77 13.38
N LEU A 45 3.24 6.65 13.13
CA LEU A 45 4.65 6.45 13.51
C LEU A 45 5.59 7.42 12.77
N THR A 46 5.20 7.87 11.58
CA THR A 46 5.99 8.79 10.77
C THR A 46 5.72 10.27 11.07
N PHE A 47 4.77 10.60 11.96
CA PHE A 47 4.38 11.98 12.36
C PHE A 47 4.25 12.98 11.19
N GLY A 48 3.95 12.50 9.97
CA GLY A 48 3.94 13.33 8.76
C GLY A 48 5.31 13.83 8.29
N VAL A 49 6.41 13.44 8.94
CA VAL A 49 7.78 13.89 8.60
C VAL A 49 8.38 13.06 7.45
N TRP A 50 7.99 11.79 7.32
CA TRP A 50 8.54 10.85 6.33
C TRP A 50 7.58 10.55 5.16
N GLY A 51 6.41 11.19 5.15
CA GLY A 51 5.42 11.05 4.09
C GLY A 51 5.60 12.10 2.98
N PRO A 52 5.12 11.84 1.75
CA PRO A 52 5.08 12.87 0.72
C PRO A 52 4.10 13.97 1.12
N ASN A 53 4.38 15.22 0.71
CA ASN A 53 3.41 16.30 0.80
C ASN A 53 2.28 16.03 -0.21
N MET A 54 1.08 15.80 0.29
CA MET A 54 -0.08 15.48 -0.54
C MET A 54 -1.06 16.65 -0.54
N TRP A 55 -1.61 16.95 -1.71
CA TRP A 55 -2.74 17.85 -1.86
C TRP A 55 -3.99 17.02 -2.16
N LEU A 56 -5.06 17.23 -1.40
CA LEU A 56 -6.33 16.55 -1.59
C LEU A 56 -7.45 17.58 -1.69
N ASP A 57 -8.10 17.61 -2.85
CA ASP A 57 -9.18 18.54 -3.20
C ASP A 57 -10.19 18.77 -2.07
N ARG A 58 -10.70 17.70 -1.48
CA ARG A 58 -11.75 17.74 -0.46
C ARG A 58 -11.29 18.32 0.87
N LEU A 59 -9.99 18.26 1.15
CA LEU A 59 -9.39 18.81 2.38
C LEU A 59 -8.88 20.23 2.18
N CYS A 60 -8.38 20.54 0.99
CA CYS A 60 -7.72 21.81 0.70
C CYS A 60 -8.68 22.88 0.12
N VAL A 61 -9.81 22.47 -0.44
CA VAL A 61 -10.86 23.38 -0.92
C VAL A 61 -12.01 23.42 0.07
N ASP A 62 -12.37 24.63 0.51
CA ASP A 62 -13.52 24.84 1.39
C ASP A 62 -14.80 24.30 0.72
N GLN A 63 -15.48 23.37 1.39
CA GLN A 63 -16.71 22.77 0.88
C GLN A 63 -17.97 23.52 1.31
N THR A 64 -17.84 24.46 2.25
CA THR A 64 -18.96 25.14 2.91
C THR A 64 -19.22 26.53 2.36
N ASN A 65 -18.17 27.34 2.20
CA ASN A 65 -18.30 28.71 1.69
C ASN A 65 -18.18 28.74 0.16
N ALA A 66 -19.25 29.15 -0.52
CA ALA A 66 -19.28 29.21 -1.98
C ALA A 66 -18.20 30.15 -2.58
N LYS A 67 -17.87 31.26 -1.90
CA LYS A 67 -16.87 32.22 -2.36
C LYS A 67 -15.46 31.63 -2.26
N THR A 68 -15.09 31.14 -1.08
CA THR A 68 -13.78 30.51 -0.84
C THR A 68 -13.60 29.25 -1.68
N LYS A 69 -14.68 28.50 -1.91
CA LYS A 69 -14.70 27.36 -2.81
C LYS A 69 -14.36 27.76 -4.25
N ALA A 70 -14.97 28.82 -4.76
CA ALA A 70 -14.69 29.31 -6.12
C ALA A 70 -13.23 29.77 -6.26
N GLU A 71 -12.70 30.45 -5.25
CA GLU A 71 -11.29 30.85 -5.20
C GLU A 71 -10.35 29.63 -5.18
N GLY A 72 -10.67 28.59 -4.39
CA GLY A 72 -9.91 27.33 -4.35
C GLY A 72 -9.94 26.57 -5.67
N ILE A 73 -11.11 26.52 -6.34
CA ILE A 73 -11.26 25.89 -7.66
C ILE A 73 -10.45 26.66 -8.71
N ALA A 74 -10.41 27.99 -8.65
CA ALA A 74 -9.63 28.80 -9.58
C ALA A 74 -8.11 28.55 -9.47
N GLY A 75 -7.60 28.22 -8.28
CA GLY A 75 -6.19 27.89 -8.06
C GLY A 75 -5.80 26.45 -8.44
N LEU A 76 -6.78 25.59 -8.68
CA LEU A 76 -6.57 24.16 -8.87
C LEU A 76 -5.63 23.78 -10.03
N PRO A 77 -5.75 24.38 -11.24
CA PRO A 77 -4.84 24.08 -12.34
C PRO A 77 -3.37 24.33 -11.99
N THR A 78 -3.09 25.40 -11.24
CA THR A 78 -1.74 25.78 -10.83
C THR A 78 -1.14 24.74 -9.89
N ILE A 79 -1.94 24.24 -8.94
CA ILE A 79 -1.49 23.20 -7.99
C ILE A 79 -1.19 21.91 -8.75
N VAL A 80 -2.07 21.49 -9.65
CA VAL A 80 -1.92 20.27 -10.45
C VAL A 80 -0.65 20.33 -11.31
N VAL A 81 -0.41 21.43 -12.03
CA VAL A 81 0.80 21.59 -12.86
C VAL A 81 2.08 21.60 -12.01
N ASN A 82 2.05 22.23 -10.84
CA ASN A 82 3.23 22.31 -9.95
C ASN A 82 3.45 21.05 -9.11
N SER A 83 2.56 20.07 -9.16
CA SER A 83 2.70 18.82 -8.42
C SER A 83 3.74 17.92 -9.09
N SER A 84 4.62 17.30 -8.30
CA SER A 84 5.65 16.39 -8.82
C SER A 84 5.07 15.09 -9.39
N GLU A 85 3.92 14.67 -8.87
CA GLU A 85 3.25 13.42 -9.24
C GLU A 85 1.74 13.58 -9.08
N LEU A 86 0.95 12.95 -9.97
CA LEU A 86 -0.49 12.83 -9.83
C LEU A 86 -0.86 11.36 -9.57
N LEU A 87 -1.36 11.07 -8.37
CA LEU A 87 -1.90 9.77 -7.99
C LEU A 87 -3.41 9.74 -8.24
N VAL A 88 -3.82 8.94 -9.21
CA VAL A 88 -5.22 8.73 -9.59
C VAL A 88 -5.73 7.43 -8.98
N LEU A 89 -6.58 7.56 -7.96
CA LEU A 89 -7.30 6.44 -7.37
C LEU A 89 -8.62 6.23 -8.13
N TRP A 90 -8.65 5.26 -9.04
CA TRP A 90 -9.78 5.12 -9.96
C TRP A 90 -10.71 3.95 -9.61
N ASP A 91 -12.00 4.20 -9.81
CA ASP A 91 -13.09 3.23 -9.88
C ASP A 91 -13.91 3.47 -11.16
N LYS A 92 -15.07 2.81 -11.28
CA LYS A 92 -15.98 3.01 -12.42
C LYS A 92 -16.56 4.44 -12.49
N SER A 93 -16.62 5.15 -11.37
CA SER A 93 -17.19 6.50 -11.29
C SER A 93 -16.17 7.61 -11.56
N TYR A 94 -14.87 7.30 -11.46
CA TYR A 94 -13.78 8.29 -11.59
C TYR A 94 -13.88 9.11 -12.87
N TYR A 95 -13.97 8.45 -14.03
CA TYR A 95 -14.04 9.11 -15.33
C TYR A 95 -15.40 9.75 -15.64
N GLN A 96 -16.42 9.55 -14.79
CA GLN A 96 -17.72 10.22 -14.92
C GLN A 96 -17.70 11.63 -14.31
N ARG A 97 -16.72 11.92 -13.44
CA ARG A 97 -16.61 13.20 -12.75
C ARG A 97 -15.79 14.17 -13.61
N LEU A 98 -16.43 15.28 -13.99
CA LEU A 98 -15.79 16.32 -14.81
C LEU A 98 -14.50 16.85 -14.17
N TRP A 99 -14.52 17.03 -12.84
CA TRP A 99 -13.38 17.51 -12.08
C TRP A 99 -12.16 16.59 -12.25
N CYS A 100 -12.30 15.28 -12.04
CA CYS A 100 -11.21 14.32 -12.17
C CYS A 100 -10.61 14.29 -13.58
N ASN A 101 -11.46 14.40 -14.62
CA ASN A 101 -11.00 14.49 -16.00
C ASN A 101 -10.24 15.79 -16.29
N PHE A 102 -10.69 16.90 -15.69
CA PHE A 102 -10.02 18.19 -15.81
C PHE A 102 -8.61 18.15 -15.20
N GLU A 103 -8.46 17.63 -13.97
CA GLU A 103 -7.16 17.45 -13.31
C GLU A 103 -6.22 16.57 -14.13
N LEU A 104 -6.71 15.42 -14.59
CA LEU A 104 -5.95 14.49 -15.41
C LEU A 104 -5.47 15.15 -16.71
N SER A 105 -6.34 15.90 -17.39
CA SER A 105 -6.00 16.57 -18.65
C SER A 105 -4.95 17.67 -18.47
N ILE A 106 -5.05 18.45 -17.39
CA ILE A 106 -4.09 19.51 -17.06
C ILE A 106 -2.73 18.92 -16.70
N PHE A 107 -2.72 17.90 -15.84
CA PHE A 107 -1.48 17.25 -15.44
C PHE A 107 -0.78 16.61 -16.63
N PHE A 108 -1.53 15.91 -17.48
CA PHE A 108 -0.99 15.29 -18.69
C PHE A 108 -0.38 16.33 -19.63
N LYS A 109 -1.05 17.48 -19.81
CA LYS A 109 -0.54 18.57 -20.65
C LYS A 109 0.72 19.23 -20.08
N GLY A 110 0.82 19.38 -18.76
CA GLY A 110 1.96 20.04 -18.11
C GLY A 110 3.18 19.14 -17.88
N ASN A 111 2.96 17.93 -17.38
CA ASN A 111 3.99 17.04 -16.85
C ASN A 111 4.13 15.71 -17.62
N GLY A 112 3.22 15.41 -18.56
CA GLY A 112 3.20 14.16 -19.31
C GLY A 112 2.81 12.93 -18.47
N LEU A 113 3.08 11.73 -19.00
CA LEU A 113 2.67 10.45 -18.38
C LEU A 113 3.63 9.90 -17.34
N LYS A 114 4.89 10.36 -17.33
CA LYS A 114 5.96 9.74 -16.52
C LYS A 114 5.64 9.79 -15.01
N ASN A 115 5.00 10.87 -14.58
CA ASN A 115 4.66 11.11 -13.18
C ASN A 115 3.15 10.94 -12.91
N LEU A 116 2.45 10.23 -13.79
CA LEU A 116 1.04 9.88 -13.59
C LEU A 116 0.96 8.45 -13.06
N ARG A 117 0.45 8.26 -11.85
CA ARG A 117 0.22 6.93 -11.27
C ARG A 117 -1.27 6.63 -11.23
N LEU A 118 -1.68 5.57 -11.92
CA LEU A 118 -3.05 5.07 -11.89
C LEU A 118 -3.13 3.87 -10.95
N MET A 119 -3.90 3.99 -9.86
CA MET A 119 -4.09 2.93 -8.88
C MET A 119 -5.57 2.55 -8.79
N PRO A 120 -5.95 1.32 -9.16
CA PRO A 120 -7.33 0.87 -9.03
C PRO A 120 -7.73 0.68 -7.57
N LEU A 121 -8.89 1.20 -7.18
CA LEU A 121 -9.39 1.11 -5.80
C LEU A 121 -9.72 -0.33 -5.34
N TRP A 122 -9.98 -1.25 -6.28
CA TRP A 122 -10.25 -2.66 -5.96
C TRP A 122 -8.98 -3.46 -5.62
N LEU A 123 -7.79 -2.95 -5.97
CA LEU A 123 -6.54 -3.69 -5.78
C LEU A 123 -6.17 -3.84 -4.30
N THR A 124 -6.37 -2.79 -3.50
CA THR A 124 -6.09 -2.84 -2.06
C THR A 124 -6.93 -3.89 -1.32
N PRO A 125 -8.28 -3.90 -1.40
CA PRO A 125 -9.06 -4.93 -0.72
C PRO A 125 -8.78 -6.33 -1.28
N TRP A 126 -8.53 -6.46 -2.59
CA TRP A 126 -8.14 -7.74 -3.18
C TRP A 126 -6.81 -8.25 -2.61
N LEU A 127 -5.79 -7.40 -2.52
CA LEU A 127 -4.49 -7.74 -1.93
C LEU A 127 -4.63 -8.16 -0.47
N LEU A 128 -5.34 -7.38 0.34
CA LEU A 128 -5.55 -7.70 1.76
C LEU A 128 -6.30 -9.03 1.93
N THR A 129 -7.31 -9.28 1.09
CA THR A 129 -8.07 -10.53 1.13
C THR A 129 -7.21 -11.73 0.74
N THR A 130 -6.39 -11.60 -0.30
CA THR A 130 -5.50 -12.69 -0.73
C THR A 130 -4.38 -12.96 0.28
N MET A 131 -3.82 -11.92 0.91
CA MET A 131 -2.84 -12.06 1.99
C MET A 131 -3.43 -12.74 3.24
N LEU A 132 -4.65 -12.38 3.64
CA LEU A 132 -5.32 -13.04 4.76
C LEU A 132 -5.64 -14.49 4.43
N LEU A 133 -6.18 -14.76 3.24
CA LEU A 133 -6.53 -16.12 2.83
C LEU A 133 -5.31 -17.03 2.73
N SER A 134 -4.18 -16.53 2.20
CA SER A 134 -2.93 -17.29 2.13
C SER A 134 -2.33 -17.56 3.51
N TYR A 135 -2.44 -16.61 4.43
CA TYR A 135 -2.05 -16.83 5.83
C TYR A 135 -2.90 -17.92 6.48
N PHE A 136 -4.23 -17.83 6.39
CA PHE A 136 -5.13 -18.81 6.98
C PHE A 136 -4.92 -20.20 6.39
N SER A 137 -4.74 -20.32 5.07
CA SER A 137 -4.50 -21.61 4.43
C SER A 137 -3.17 -22.24 4.87
N ALA A 138 -2.10 -21.45 4.96
CA ALA A 138 -0.81 -21.93 5.43
C ALA A 138 -0.86 -22.41 6.89
N ARG A 139 -1.54 -21.66 7.77
CA ARG A 139 -1.72 -22.06 9.18
C ARG A 139 -2.56 -23.32 9.32
N LEU A 140 -3.62 -23.44 8.52
CA LEU A 140 -4.49 -24.61 8.51
C LEU A 140 -3.72 -25.86 8.08
N VAL A 141 -2.91 -25.77 7.02
CA VAL A 141 -2.04 -26.87 6.58
C VAL A 141 -1.05 -27.26 7.68
N ALA A 142 -0.41 -26.29 8.34
CA ALA A 142 0.52 -26.57 9.43
C ALA A 142 -0.12 -27.38 10.58
N VAL A 143 -1.33 -26.97 11.00
CA VAL A 143 -2.10 -27.69 12.04
C VAL A 143 -2.47 -29.10 11.58
N PHE A 144 -2.89 -29.27 10.33
CA PHE A 144 -3.22 -30.60 9.80
C PHE A 144 -1.99 -31.51 9.70
N THR A 145 -0.84 -30.98 9.27
CA THR A 145 0.41 -31.74 9.22
C THR A 145 0.86 -32.20 10.60
N GLU A 146 0.67 -31.37 11.64
CA GLU A 146 0.97 -31.74 13.02
C GLU A 146 0.02 -32.82 13.57
N SER A 147 -1.23 -32.85 13.11
CA SER A 147 -2.22 -33.84 13.53
C SER A 147 -2.10 -35.22 12.86
N ASP A 148 -1.26 -35.37 11.83
CA ASP A 148 -1.10 -36.64 11.11
C ASP A 148 -0.28 -37.65 11.96
N PRO A 149 -0.88 -38.76 12.42
CA PRO A 149 -0.24 -39.73 13.31
C PRO A 149 0.94 -40.49 12.68
N ARG A 150 1.24 -40.26 11.38
CA ARG A 150 2.38 -40.89 10.68
C ARG A 150 3.73 -40.23 10.98
N HIS A 151 3.75 -39.05 11.60
CA HIS A 151 4.96 -38.30 11.94
C HIS A 151 5.23 -38.21 13.46
N GLN A 152 4.44 -38.90 14.28
CA GLN A 152 4.61 -39.02 15.73
C GLN A 152 5.31 -40.35 16.07
#